data_AF-A0A830F575-F1
#
_entry.id   AF-A0A830F575-F1
#
_cell.length_a   1.000
_cell.length_b   1.000
_cell.length_c   1.000
_cell.angle_alpha   90.00
_cell.angle_beta   90.00
_cell.angle_gamma   90.00
#
_symmetry.space_group_name_H-M   'P 1'
#
loop_
_entity.id
_entity.type
_entity.pdbx_description
1 polymer ?
#
loop_
_entity_poly.entity_id
_entity_poly.type
_entity_poly.pdbx_seq_one_letter_code
_entity_poly.pdbx_strand_id
1 'polypeptide(L)' 'MERAFQFLHVMTVKLSREGAVAHYHLDPDAHDKQTVGTLTQLFDAVLERRDGEWTLRER' A
#
# COMPACT_ATOMS: atom_id res chain seq x y z
N MET A 1 7.39 0.59 12.82
CA MET A 1 6.38 0.14 11.83
C MET A 1 4.95 0.34 12.30
N GLU A 2 4.60 -0.01 13.55
CA GLU A 2 3.22 0.13 14.06
C GLU A 2 2.57 1.50 13.85
N ARG A 3 3.28 2.60 14.13
CA ARG A 3 2.74 3.96 13.95
C ARG A 3 2.43 4.28 12.48
N ALA A 4 3.29 3.88 11.55
CA ALA A 4 3.08 4.11 10.13
C ALA A 4 1.91 3.26 9.60
N PHE A 5 1.82 2.00 10.03
CA PHE A 5 0.69 1.14 9.70
C PHE A 5 -0.64 1.71 10.21
N GLN A 6 -0.70 2.13 11.48
CA GLN A 6 -1.90 2.74 12.06
C GLN A 6 -2.29 4.02 11.33
N PHE A 7 -1.30 4.88 11.01
CA PHE A 7 -1.54 6.10 10.26
C PHE A 7 -2.14 5.83 8.88
N LEU A 8 -1.50 4.95 8.09
CA LEU A 8 -1.99 4.58 6.76
C LEU A 8 -3.37 3.93 6.83
N HIS A 9 -3.60 3.05 7.80
CA HIS A 9 -4.88 2.39 8.00
C HIS A 9 -6.01 3.40 8.26
N VAL A 10 -5.82 4.33 9.20
CA VAL A 10 -6.82 5.36 9.52
C VAL A 10 -7.08 6.27 8.32
N MET A 11 -6.03 6.65 7.60
CA MET A 11 -6.14 7.50 6.41
C MET A 11 -6.92 6.81 5.28
N THR A 12 -6.56 5.57 4.92
CA THR A 12 -7.25 4.82 3.86
C THR A 12 -8.72 4.58 4.19
N VAL A 13 -9.03 4.22 5.44
CA VAL A 13 -10.43 4.04 5.88
C VAL A 13 -11.22 5.35 5.78
N LYS A 14 -10.63 6.49 6.16
CA LYS A 14 -11.30 7.78 6.05
C LYS A 14 -11.59 8.15 4.60
N LEU A 15 -10.60 8.02 3.71
CA LEU A 15 -10.75 8.37 2.29
C LEU A 15 -11.78 7.47 1.61
N SER A 16 -11.78 6.17 1.90
CA SER A 16 -12.79 5.23 1.41
C SER A 16 -14.20 5.61 1.85
N ARG A 17 -14.40 6.03 3.11
CA ARG A 17 -15.70 6.48 3.63
C ARG A 17 -16.21 7.74 2.95
N GLU A 18 -15.32 8.60 2.50
CA GLU A 18 -15.65 9.83 1.76
C GLU A 18 -15.84 9.57 0.25
N GLY A 19 -15.68 8.32 -0.21
CA GLY A 19 -15.74 7.97 -1.63
C GLY A 19 -14.56 8.51 -2.44
N ALA A 20 -13.46 8.86 -1.78
CA ALA A 20 -12.26 9.39 -2.42
C ALA A 20 -11.37 8.27 -2.97
N VAL A 21 -10.66 8.58 -4.05
CA VAL A 21 -9.61 7.70 -4.62
C VAL A 21 -8.26 8.16 -4.08
N ALA A 22 -7.48 7.22 -3.55
CA ALA A 22 -6.16 7.50 -2.99
C ALA A 22 -5.09 6.67 -3.70
N HIS A 23 -4.01 7.32 -4.13
CA HIS A 23 -2.84 6.68 -4.70
C HIS A 23 -1.64 6.88 -3.79
N TYR A 24 -0.91 5.79 -3.53
CA TYR A 24 0.26 5.77 -2.65
C TYR A 24 1.45 5.20 -3.41
N HIS A 25 2.65 5.68 -3.07
CA HIS A 25 3.91 5.17 -3.60
C HIS A 25 4.79 4.70 -2.46
N LEU A 26 5.41 3.53 -2.64
CA LEU A 26 6.35 2.95 -1.71
C LEU A 26 7.54 2.42 -2.52
N ASP A 27 8.74 2.73 -2.07
CA ASP A 27 9.94 2.06 -2.55
C ASP A 27 9.98 0.63 -1.96
N PRO A 28 9.91 -0.43 -2.78
CA PRO A 28 9.88 -1.81 -2.30
C PRO A 28 11.16 -2.24 -1.56
N ASP A 29 12.26 -1.52 -1.75
CA ASP A 29 13.55 -1.83 -1.12
C ASP A 29 13.82 -1.00 0.15
N ALA A 30 12.92 -0.07 0.50
CA ALA A 30 13.04 0.74 1.71
C ALA A 30 12.83 -0.06 3.00
N HIS A 31 12.11 -1.19 2.92
CA HIS A 31 11.78 -2.06 4.05
C HIS A 31 11.92 -3.53 3.67
N ASP A 32 12.00 -4.41 4.67
CA ASP A 32 12.01 -5.84 4.42
C ASP A 32 10.69 -6.33 3.78
N LYS A 33 10.75 -7.46 3.07
CA LYS A 33 9.60 -8.02 2.33
C LYS A 33 8.38 -8.31 3.21
N GLN A 34 8.59 -8.64 4.49
CA GLN A 34 7.49 -8.93 5.42
C GLN A 34 6.76 -7.63 5.79
N THR A 35 7.51 -6.56 6.06
CA THR A 35 6.98 -5.21 6.32
C THR A 35 6.23 -4.69 5.10
N VAL A 36 6.83 -4.76 3.90
CA VAL A 36 6.17 -4.36 2.65
C VAL A 36 4.88 -5.16 2.43
N GLY A 37 4.95 -6.49 2.57
CA GLY A 37 3.78 -7.36 2.46
C GLY A 37 2.65 -6.98 3.42
N THR A 38 2.98 -6.65 4.67
CA THR A 38 2.00 -6.16 5.66
C THR A 38 1.34 -4.86 5.23
N LEU A 39 2.12 -3.89 4.71
CA LEU A 39 1.59 -2.62 4.23
C LEU A 39 0.67 -2.80 3.02
N THR A 40 1.03 -3.68 2.08
CA THR A 40 0.22 -3.92 0.87
C THR A 40 -1.20 -4.38 1.16
N GLN A 41 -1.44 -5.03 2.31
CA GLN A 41 -2.78 -5.48 2.73
C GLN A 41 -3.75 -4.34 3.06
N LEU A 42 -3.26 -3.10 3.21
CA LEU A 42 -4.09 -1.93 3.47
C LEU A 42 -4.74 -1.34 2.21
N PHE A 43 -4.32 -1.76 1.02
CA PHE A 43 -4.75 -1.16 -0.25
C PHE A 43 -5.56 -2.15 -1.08
N ASP A 44 -6.51 -1.62 -1.86
CA ASP A 44 -7.39 -2.43 -2.71
C ASP A 44 -6.66 -3.02 -3.93
N ALA A 45 -5.70 -2.27 -4.46
CA ALA A 45 -4.85 -2.68 -5.57
C ALA A 45 -3.40 -2.23 -5.35
N VAL A 46 -2.46 -3.07 -5.75
CA VAL A 46 -1.01 -2.81 -5.66
C VAL A 46 -0.37 -3.08 -7.01
N LEU A 47 0.26 -2.05 -7.57
CA LEU A 47 1.12 -2.17 -8.74
C LEU A 47 2.57 -2.24 -8.30
N GLU A 48 3.24 -3.34 -8.60
CA GLU A 48 4.68 -3.48 -8.41
C GLU A 48 5.39 -3.41 -9.76
N ARG A 49 6.49 -2.66 -9.82
CA ARG A 49 7.37 -2.62 -10.99
C ARG A 49 8.62 -3.43 -10.72
N ARG A 50 8.85 -4.50 -11.47
CA ARG A 50 10.05 -5.34 -11.39
C ARG A 50 10.60 -5.58 -12.78
N ASP A 51 11.90 -5.40 -12.96
CA ASP A 51 12.60 -5.59 -14.24
C ASP A 51 11.96 -4.85 -15.43
N GLY A 52 11.36 -3.68 -15.14
CA GLY A 52 10.67 -2.86 -16.14
C GLY A 52 9.22 -3.25 -16.41
N GLU A 53 8.76 -4.40 -15.92
CA GLU A 53 7.39 -4.88 -16.06
C GLU A 53 6.53 -4.50 -14.85
N TRP A 54 5.24 -4.25 -15.11
CA TRP A 54 4.24 -4.00 -14.06
C TRP A 54 3.45 -5.27 -13.76
N THR A 55 3.37 -5.61 -12.48
CA THR A 55 2.50 -6.67 -11.97
C THR A 55 1.42 -6.06 -11.09
N LEU A 56 0.17 -6.41 -11.34
CA LEU A 56 -0.98 -5.98 -10.55
C LEU A 56 -1.37 -7.09 -9.56
N ARG A 57 -1.56 -6.71 -8.30
CA ARG A 57 -2.22 -7.52 -7.28
C ARG A 57 -3.47 -6.80 -6.80
N GLU A 58 -4.61 -7.43 -6.97
CA GLU A 58 -5.89 -6.99 -6.42
C GLU A 58 -6.26 -7.84 -5.20
N ARG A 59 -7.03 -7.25 -4.30
CA ARG A 59 -7.58 -7.90 -3.11
C ARG A 59 -8.81 -8.74 -3.42
#